data_AF-A0A7X7YKE4-F1
#
_entry.id   AF-A0A7X7YKE4-F1
#
_cell.length_a   1.000
_cell.length_b   1.000
_cell.length_c   1.000
_cell.angle_alpha   90.00
_cell.angle_beta   90.00
_cell.angle_gamma   90.00
#
_symmetry.space_group_name_H-M   'P 1'
#
loop_
_entity.id
_entity.type
_entity.pdbx_description
1 polymer ?
#
loop_
_entity_poly.entity_id
_entity_poly.type
_entity_poly.pdbx_seq_one_letter_code
_entity_poly.pdbx_strand_id
1 'polypeptide(L)'
;MGQAKQRKTSLAFMAFSITLLVWTVTFFGAYTLPSQVSKKTTSSFGECRNSNDLTYTRFHAGIDLSTNGLENTNIYATEEGYLWKIWVNHEDYGNAIYIMHADGIASVYGHLNRFSDRFLPVIQSAMIEFGEATYMEITFSPNEYTIRRGETIGLSGQTGTALAPHCHFEFIDVRHEEYINPLLYLRDLLDPPLADLKIERVRIDGEALSIVENGTLYFTSAIPKIEINTRLSNRTGQGKYGVKAITFYVNEAEFYKILFDRIPRKMLENGDVVFGEGSNHSNYWYKLYASLQEKPIVVNLWKNLSTFPDLAACRIIVEDDWGNVKTWNFKLRRK
;
A
#
# COMPACT_ATOMS: atom_id res chain seq x y z
N MET A 1 -82.29 7.70 -23.11
CA MET A 1 -81.63 7.28 -21.85
C MET A 1 -81.41 5.78 -21.90
N GLY A 2 -80.16 5.31 -21.85
CA GLY A 2 -79.84 3.87 -21.81
C GLY A 2 -78.69 3.50 -22.74
N GLN A 3 -77.52 3.27 -22.15
CA GLN A 3 -76.21 3.15 -22.79
C GLN A 3 -76.05 1.89 -23.67
N ALA A 4 -75.42 2.07 -24.83
CA ALA A 4 -74.89 0.97 -25.65
C ALA A 4 -73.54 0.49 -25.10
N LYS A 5 -73.48 -0.80 -24.78
CA LYS A 5 -72.35 -1.48 -24.12
C LYS A 5 -71.31 -1.87 -25.18
N GLN A 6 -70.23 -1.11 -25.29
CA GLN A 6 -69.11 -1.38 -26.20
C GLN A 6 -68.27 -2.55 -25.64
N ARG A 7 -68.27 -3.70 -26.32
CA ARG A 7 -67.39 -4.84 -26.01
C ARG A 7 -65.96 -4.50 -26.44
N LYS A 8 -65.06 -4.31 -25.46
CA LYS A 8 -63.61 -4.21 -25.70
C LYS A 8 -63.01 -5.60 -25.79
N THR A 9 -62.42 -5.91 -26.93
CA THR A 9 -61.49 -7.03 -27.14
C THR A 9 -60.14 -6.70 -26.51
N SER A 10 -59.68 -7.49 -25.53
CA SER A 10 -58.32 -7.40 -25.00
C SER A 10 -57.45 -8.47 -25.65
N LEU A 11 -56.61 -8.06 -26.60
CA LEU A 11 -55.51 -8.85 -27.13
C LEU A 11 -54.32 -8.67 -26.17
N ALA A 12 -53.93 -9.71 -25.44
CA ALA A 12 -52.76 -9.67 -24.58
C ALA A 12 -51.49 -9.90 -25.41
N PHE A 13 -50.72 -8.85 -25.66
CA PHE A 13 -49.35 -8.95 -26.19
C PHE A 13 -48.39 -9.19 -25.03
N MET A 14 -47.88 -10.41 -24.91
CA MET A 14 -46.80 -10.76 -23.98
C MET A 14 -45.46 -10.40 -24.64
N ALA A 15 -44.89 -9.26 -24.27
CA ALA A 15 -43.54 -8.90 -24.68
C ALA A 15 -42.53 -9.66 -23.81
N PHE A 16 -41.87 -10.68 -24.38
CA PHE A 16 -40.71 -11.32 -23.77
C PHE A 16 -39.50 -10.41 -23.97
N SER A 17 -39.08 -9.71 -22.91
CA SER A 17 -37.83 -8.95 -22.91
C SER A 17 -36.67 -9.92 -22.68
N ILE A 18 -35.89 -10.21 -23.73
CA ILE A 18 -34.65 -10.97 -23.62
C ILE A 18 -33.58 -10.02 -23.08
N THR A 19 -33.33 -10.06 -21.77
CA THR A 19 -32.15 -9.42 -21.16
C THR A 19 -30.92 -10.28 -21.47
N LEU A 20 -30.17 -9.87 -22.49
CA LEU A 20 -28.87 -10.44 -22.81
C LEU A 20 -27.86 -10.00 -21.71
N LEU A 21 -27.63 -10.87 -20.73
CA LEU A 21 -26.63 -10.66 -19.69
C LEU A 21 -25.23 -10.91 -20.29
N VAL A 22 -24.59 -9.87 -20.80
CA VAL A 22 -23.20 -9.94 -21.26
C VAL A 22 -22.31 -10.01 -20.01
N TRP A 23 -21.86 -11.22 -19.66
CA TRP A 23 -20.76 -11.38 -18.72
C TRP A 23 -19.48 -10.93 -19.42
N THR A 24 -19.03 -9.72 -19.14
CA THR A 24 -17.66 -9.33 -19.46
C THR A 24 -16.74 -10.14 -18.53
N VAL A 25 -16.22 -11.26 -19.03
CA VAL A 25 -15.04 -11.88 -18.43
C VAL A 25 -13.88 -10.92 -18.72
N THR A 26 -13.60 -10.03 -17.77
CA THR A 26 -12.31 -9.35 -17.72
C THR A 26 -11.25 -10.41 -17.50
N PHE A 27 -10.56 -10.80 -18.58
CA PHE A 27 -9.28 -11.46 -18.47
C PHE A 27 -8.32 -10.47 -17.83
N PHE A 28 -8.15 -10.55 -16.50
CA PHE A 28 -6.95 -10.00 -15.88
C PHE A 28 -5.79 -10.84 -16.42
N GLY A 29 -4.92 -10.23 -17.22
CA GLY A 29 -3.64 -10.85 -17.56
C GLY A 29 -2.94 -11.25 -16.26
N ALA A 30 -2.41 -12.46 -16.19
CA ALA A 30 -1.64 -12.88 -15.02
C ALA A 30 -0.36 -12.03 -14.95
N TYR A 31 -0.18 -11.26 -13.88
CA TYR A 31 1.06 -10.53 -13.61
C TYR A 31 2.25 -11.49 -13.47
N THR A 32 3.45 -11.00 -13.79
CA THR A 32 4.71 -11.72 -13.55
C THR A 32 5.36 -11.18 -12.27
N LEU A 33 5.86 -12.06 -11.40
CA LEU A 33 6.61 -11.61 -10.22
C LEU A 33 7.95 -10.98 -10.65
N PRO A 34 8.29 -9.75 -10.20
CA PRO A 34 9.51 -9.04 -10.62
C PRO A 34 10.82 -9.77 -10.31
N SER A 35 10.91 -10.38 -9.12
CA SER A 35 12.01 -11.27 -8.73
C SER A 35 11.45 -12.68 -8.57
N GLN A 36 12.06 -13.66 -9.25
CA GLN A 36 11.61 -15.06 -9.20
C GLN A 36 12.53 -15.95 -8.34
N VAL A 37 13.52 -15.35 -7.67
CA VAL A 37 14.47 -16.06 -6.79
C VAL A 37 13.75 -16.59 -5.54
N SER A 38 12.74 -15.87 -5.08
CA SER A 38 11.99 -16.15 -3.86
C SER A 38 10.59 -15.58 -3.98
N LYS A 39 9.62 -16.22 -3.32
CA LYS A 39 8.24 -15.73 -3.19
C LYS A 39 8.03 -14.90 -1.92
N LYS A 40 9.10 -14.45 -1.27
CA LYS A 40 9.03 -13.76 0.03
C LYS A 40 9.16 -12.25 -0.13
N THR A 41 8.33 -11.53 0.61
CA THR A 41 8.52 -10.10 0.89
C THR A 41 9.40 -9.92 2.14
N THR A 42 10.26 -8.90 2.12
CA THR A 42 11.08 -8.48 3.27
C THR A 42 10.57 -7.19 3.92
N SER A 43 9.81 -6.39 3.18
CA SER A 43 9.12 -5.18 3.65
C SER A 43 7.82 -5.01 2.84
N SER A 44 6.80 -4.47 3.49
CA SER A 44 5.46 -4.24 2.95
C SER A 44 5.18 -2.76 2.68
N PHE A 45 4.14 -2.51 1.90
CA PHE A 45 3.69 -1.18 1.53
C PHE A 45 3.15 -0.41 2.73
N GLY A 46 3.46 0.88 2.79
CA GLY A 46 2.98 1.75 3.87
C GLY A 46 3.66 1.55 5.22
N GLU A 47 4.72 0.72 5.31
CA GLU A 47 5.53 0.61 6.53
C GLU A 47 6.14 1.95 6.93
N CYS A 48 6.22 2.20 8.24
CA CYS A 48 6.92 3.36 8.77
C CYS A 48 8.43 3.23 8.47
N ARG A 49 8.98 4.20 7.76
CA ARG A 49 10.42 4.40 7.61
C ARG A 49 10.80 5.77 8.16
N ASN A 50 12.06 5.95 8.52
CA ASN A 50 12.57 7.27 8.87
C ASN A 50 13.22 7.89 7.63
N SER A 51 13.23 9.21 7.56
CA SER A 51 14.11 9.94 6.65
C SER A 51 15.57 9.61 6.94
N ASN A 52 16.46 9.83 5.97
CA ASN A 52 17.89 9.50 6.12
C ASN A 52 18.54 10.33 7.25
N ASP A 53 18.08 11.56 7.46
CA ASP A 53 18.49 12.45 8.56
C ASP A 53 17.71 12.24 9.88
N LEU A 54 16.78 11.28 9.90
CA LEU A 54 15.94 10.89 11.04
C LEU A 54 15.02 12.01 11.58
N THR A 55 14.75 13.04 10.78
CA THR A 55 13.93 14.19 11.20
C THR A 55 12.43 13.99 11.05
N TYR A 56 12.00 13.12 10.15
CA TYR A 56 10.58 12.81 9.94
C TYR A 56 10.36 11.33 9.61
N THR A 57 9.12 10.86 9.74
CA THR A 57 8.73 9.53 9.27
C THR A 57 8.09 9.60 7.89
N ARG A 58 8.37 8.59 7.07
CA ARG A 58 7.86 8.42 5.71
C ARG A 58 7.24 7.05 5.54
N PHE A 59 6.44 6.88 4.50
CA PHE A 59 5.89 5.59 4.11
C PHE A 59 6.85 4.86 3.20
N HIS A 60 6.93 3.54 3.35
CA HIS A 60 7.47 2.68 2.30
C HIS A 60 6.51 2.68 1.10
N ALA A 61 7.01 3.11 -0.06
CA ALA A 61 6.19 3.36 -1.25
C ALA A 61 5.91 2.11 -2.11
N GLY A 62 6.51 0.97 -1.76
CA GLY A 62 6.36 -0.30 -2.47
C GLY A 62 6.43 -1.51 -1.55
N ILE A 63 6.83 -2.64 -2.13
CA ILE A 63 7.23 -3.85 -1.40
C ILE A 63 8.68 -4.17 -1.74
N ASP A 64 9.38 -4.82 -0.81
CA ASP A 64 10.71 -5.34 -1.05
C ASP A 64 10.62 -6.85 -1.25
N LEU A 65 11.02 -7.32 -2.43
CA LEU A 65 11.06 -8.73 -2.80
C LEU A 65 12.44 -9.31 -2.54
N SER A 66 12.49 -10.42 -1.80
CA SER A 66 13.75 -11.05 -1.44
C SER A 66 14.45 -11.64 -2.68
N THR A 67 15.76 -11.43 -2.78
CA THR A 67 16.63 -12.18 -3.68
C THR A 67 17.46 -13.23 -2.93
N ASN A 68 17.04 -13.61 -1.71
CA ASN A 68 17.81 -14.44 -0.77
C ASN A 68 19.24 -13.89 -0.53
N GLY A 69 19.42 -12.56 -0.59
CA GLY A 69 20.72 -11.90 -0.44
C GLY A 69 21.63 -12.00 -1.68
N LEU A 70 21.12 -12.49 -2.82
CA LEU A 70 21.87 -12.55 -4.06
C LEU A 70 21.76 -11.23 -4.83
N GLU A 71 22.89 -10.76 -5.34
CA GLU A 71 22.94 -9.72 -6.35
C GLU A 71 22.95 -10.33 -7.76
N ASN A 72 22.71 -9.49 -8.75
CA ASN A 72 22.80 -9.80 -10.16
C ASN A 72 21.83 -10.90 -10.63
N THR A 73 20.69 -11.03 -9.94
CA THR A 73 19.60 -11.93 -10.35
C THR A 73 18.65 -11.20 -11.30
N ASN A 74 18.06 -11.92 -12.26
CA ASN A 74 17.18 -11.29 -13.25
C ASN A 74 15.97 -10.61 -12.60
N ILE A 75 15.72 -9.36 -13.01
CA ILE A 75 14.48 -8.64 -12.73
C ILE A 75 13.62 -8.62 -13.99
N TYR A 76 12.37 -9.00 -13.83
CA TYR A 76 11.40 -9.15 -14.92
C TYR A 76 10.33 -8.06 -14.85
N ALA A 77 9.91 -7.58 -16.03
CA ALA A 77 8.75 -6.70 -16.14
C ALA A 77 7.48 -7.44 -15.67
N THR A 78 6.76 -6.85 -14.71
CA THR A 78 5.56 -7.45 -14.13
C THR A 78 4.39 -7.52 -15.11
N GLU A 79 4.31 -6.55 -16.01
CA GLU A 79 3.26 -6.39 -17.02
C GLU A 79 3.83 -5.65 -18.24
N GLU A 80 3.18 -5.79 -19.39
CA GLU A 80 3.60 -5.13 -20.62
C GLU A 80 3.37 -3.62 -20.61
N GLY A 81 4.15 -2.89 -21.40
CA GLY A 81 4.07 -1.44 -21.45
C GLY A 81 5.19 -0.84 -22.29
N TYR A 82 5.60 0.36 -21.93
CA TYR A 82 6.81 0.98 -22.49
C TYR A 82 7.73 1.46 -21.38
N LEU A 83 9.04 1.44 -21.63
CA LEU A 83 10.02 2.06 -20.75
C LEU A 83 9.70 3.55 -20.69
N TRP A 84 9.30 4.04 -19.52
CA TRP A 84 8.89 5.44 -19.36
C TRP A 84 10.06 6.30 -18.93
N LYS A 85 10.82 5.83 -17.93
CA LYS A 85 12.03 6.51 -17.48
C LYS A 85 13.01 5.56 -16.83
N ILE A 86 14.28 5.96 -16.86
CA ILE A 86 15.38 5.33 -16.13
C ILE A 86 15.96 6.36 -15.18
N TRP A 87 16.17 5.94 -13.94
CA TRP A 87 17.01 6.66 -12.98
C TRP A 87 18.35 5.97 -12.88
N VAL A 88 19.41 6.76 -12.97
CA VAL A 88 20.80 6.34 -12.74
C VAL A 88 21.32 7.11 -11.54
N ASN A 89 21.95 6.42 -10.59
CA ASN A 89 22.55 7.03 -9.38
C ASN A 89 21.58 7.91 -8.56
N HIS A 90 20.28 7.58 -8.52
CA HIS A 90 19.37 8.26 -7.59
C HIS A 90 19.79 7.97 -6.16
N GLU A 91 19.73 8.96 -5.26
CA GLU A 91 20.19 8.81 -3.86
C GLU A 91 19.51 7.62 -3.16
N ASP A 92 18.18 7.62 -3.10
CA ASP A 92 17.44 6.51 -2.45
C ASP A 92 17.36 5.24 -3.29
N TYR A 93 16.85 5.33 -4.52
CA TYR A 93 16.57 4.16 -5.35
C TYR A 93 17.81 3.56 -6.02
N GLY A 94 18.92 4.30 -6.08
CA GLY A 94 20.06 3.95 -6.92
C GLY A 94 19.65 3.94 -8.39
N ASN A 95 19.89 2.82 -9.06
CA ASN A 95 19.41 2.62 -10.41
C ASN A 95 17.98 2.07 -10.38
N ALA A 96 17.08 2.70 -11.14
CA ALA A 96 15.70 2.27 -11.23
C ALA A 96 15.15 2.32 -12.66
N ILE A 97 14.23 1.41 -12.95
CA ILE A 97 13.45 1.38 -14.19
C ILE A 97 11.99 1.68 -13.85
N TYR A 98 11.35 2.49 -14.70
CA TYR A 98 9.92 2.75 -14.66
C TYR A 98 9.30 2.28 -15.97
N ILE A 99 8.26 1.45 -15.88
CA ILE A 99 7.49 0.99 -17.02
C ILE A 99 6.09 1.56 -16.90
N MET A 100 5.64 2.30 -17.90
CA MET A 100 4.26 2.78 -17.96
C MET A 100 3.38 1.76 -18.68
N HIS A 101 2.25 1.42 -18.07
CA HIS A 101 1.27 0.48 -18.58
C HIS A 101 0.09 1.20 -19.24
N ALA A 102 -0.69 0.46 -20.04
CA ALA A 102 -1.79 1.01 -20.83
C ALA A 102 -2.92 1.62 -19.99
N ASP A 103 -3.06 1.19 -18.72
CA ASP A 103 -4.06 1.67 -17.78
C ASP A 103 -3.67 2.98 -17.08
N GLY A 104 -2.46 3.50 -17.31
CA GLY A 104 -1.93 4.70 -16.66
C GLY A 104 -1.26 4.45 -15.31
N ILE A 105 -1.06 3.18 -14.94
CA ILE A 105 -0.23 2.78 -13.80
C ILE A 105 1.21 2.58 -14.30
N ALA A 106 2.19 3.05 -13.53
CA ALA A 106 3.59 2.72 -13.74
C ALA A 106 4.05 1.66 -12.73
N SER A 107 4.84 0.68 -13.17
CA SER A 107 5.63 -0.17 -12.27
C SER A 107 7.05 0.36 -12.13
N VAL A 108 7.61 0.29 -10.92
CA VAL A 108 8.95 0.78 -10.58
C VAL A 108 9.79 -0.35 -10.04
N TYR A 109 11.05 -0.43 -10.48
CA TYR A 109 12.00 -1.47 -10.09
C TYR A 109 13.29 -0.80 -9.63
N GLY A 110 13.54 -0.75 -8.32
CA GLY A 110 14.67 -0.05 -7.71
C GLY A 110 15.85 -0.95 -7.36
N HIS A 111 16.93 -0.30 -6.94
CA HIS A 111 18.18 -0.90 -6.44
C HIS A 111 18.92 -1.81 -7.43
N LEU A 112 18.79 -1.55 -8.73
CA LEU A 112 19.39 -2.39 -9.77
C LEU A 112 20.92 -2.22 -9.81
N ASN A 113 21.68 -3.31 -9.94
CA ASN A 113 23.11 -3.20 -10.23
C ASN A 113 23.36 -2.88 -11.71
N ARG A 114 22.50 -3.40 -12.59
CA ARG A 114 22.69 -3.32 -14.04
C ARG A 114 21.36 -3.24 -14.77
N PHE A 115 21.30 -2.39 -15.79
CA PHE A 115 20.19 -2.35 -16.75
C PHE A 115 20.35 -3.43 -17.82
N SER A 116 19.25 -3.85 -18.44
CA SER A 116 19.29 -4.73 -19.62
C SER A 116 20.19 -4.14 -20.73
N ASP A 117 20.89 -5.00 -21.46
CA ASP A 117 21.80 -4.63 -22.55
C ASP A 117 21.14 -3.72 -23.60
N ARG A 118 19.83 -3.89 -23.76
CA ARG A 118 18.99 -3.09 -24.66
C ARG A 118 18.97 -1.60 -24.32
N PHE A 119 19.17 -1.22 -23.05
CA PHE A 119 19.14 0.18 -22.59
C PHE A 119 20.54 0.78 -22.43
N LEU A 120 21.59 -0.05 -22.43
CA LEU A 120 22.96 0.41 -22.15
C LEU A 120 23.47 1.47 -23.13
N PRO A 121 23.19 1.43 -24.46
CA PRO A 121 23.69 2.46 -25.36
C PRO A 121 23.24 3.88 -24.99
N VAL A 122 21.95 4.07 -24.68
CA VAL A 122 21.43 5.41 -24.30
C VAL A 122 21.94 5.84 -22.92
N ILE A 123 22.05 4.91 -21.97
CA ILE A 123 22.59 5.20 -20.63
C ILE A 123 24.07 5.58 -20.72
N GLN A 124 24.87 4.85 -21.49
CA GLN A 124 26.29 5.14 -21.69
C GLN A 124 26.50 6.49 -22.37
N SER A 125 25.70 6.82 -23.39
CA SER A 125 25.75 8.16 -23.99
C SER A 125 25.46 9.26 -22.97
N ALA A 126 24.45 9.07 -22.11
CA ALA A 126 24.15 10.03 -21.05
C ALA A 126 25.28 10.14 -20.01
N MET A 127 25.87 9.00 -19.58
CA MET A 127 27.00 8.98 -18.66
C MET A 127 28.24 9.68 -19.21
N ILE A 128 28.53 9.54 -20.51
CA ILE A 128 29.64 10.23 -21.17
C ILE A 128 29.42 11.75 -21.19
N GLU A 129 28.19 12.19 -21.47
CA GLU A 129 27.84 13.61 -21.55
C GLU A 129 27.81 14.29 -20.17
N PHE A 130 27.19 13.65 -19.17
CA PHE A 130 26.87 14.26 -17.88
C PHE A 130 27.75 13.78 -16.72
N GLY A 131 28.60 12.78 -16.94
CA GLY A 131 29.48 12.17 -15.93
C GLY A 131 28.89 10.94 -15.25
N GLU A 132 29.72 9.92 -15.03
CA GLU A 132 29.30 8.60 -14.53
C GLU A 132 28.70 8.61 -13.12
N ALA A 133 29.10 9.57 -12.27
CA ALA A 133 28.63 9.69 -10.89
C ALA A 133 27.37 10.58 -10.74
N THR A 134 26.88 11.15 -11.84
CA THR A 134 25.77 12.10 -11.82
C THR A 134 24.43 11.36 -11.71
N TYR A 135 23.51 11.90 -10.91
CA TYR A 135 22.11 11.48 -10.95
C TYR A 135 21.48 11.88 -12.29
N MET A 136 20.90 10.93 -13.00
CA MET A 136 20.24 11.18 -14.27
C MET A 136 18.83 10.58 -14.29
N GLU A 137 17.86 11.39 -14.72
CA GLU A 137 16.55 10.92 -15.15
C GLU A 137 16.50 10.97 -16.68
N ILE A 138 16.45 9.80 -17.31
CA ILE A 138 16.31 9.65 -18.76
C ILE A 138 14.86 9.27 -19.03
N THR A 139 14.14 10.08 -19.79
CA THR A 139 12.73 9.85 -20.12
C THR A 139 12.58 9.43 -21.59
N PHE A 140 11.58 8.58 -21.85
CA PHE A 140 11.35 7.99 -23.16
C PHE A 140 9.92 8.23 -23.60
N SER A 141 9.73 8.40 -24.90
CA SER A 141 8.40 8.58 -25.48
C SER A 141 7.65 7.24 -25.54
N PRO A 142 6.30 7.24 -25.52
CA PRO A 142 5.53 6.04 -25.78
C PRO A 142 5.99 5.32 -27.06
N ASN A 143 6.11 4.00 -27.00
CA ASN A 143 6.55 3.10 -28.07
C ASN A 143 8.02 3.18 -28.50
N GLU A 144 8.85 4.05 -27.91
CA GLU A 144 10.29 4.08 -28.19
C GLU A 144 10.98 2.78 -27.77
N TYR A 145 10.65 2.31 -26.55
CA TYR A 145 11.04 1.01 -26.02
C TYR A 145 9.81 0.28 -25.49
N THR A 146 9.24 -0.60 -26.32
CA THR A 146 8.17 -1.51 -25.88
C THR A 146 8.73 -2.60 -24.98
N ILE A 147 8.06 -2.89 -23.86
CA ILE A 147 8.47 -3.92 -22.90
C ILE A 147 7.38 -4.98 -22.82
N ARG A 148 7.76 -6.25 -22.95
CA ARG A 148 6.82 -7.36 -22.79
C ARG A 148 6.76 -7.80 -21.33
N ARG A 149 5.58 -8.26 -20.88
CA ARG A 149 5.46 -8.94 -19.60
C ARG A 149 6.45 -10.11 -19.53
N GLY A 150 7.20 -10.20 -18.43
CA GLY A 150 8.22 -11.23 -18.21
C GLY A 150 9.54 -11.00 -18.95
N GLU A 151 9.72 -9.89 -19.67
CA GLU A 151 11.02 -9.51 -20.24
C GLU A 151 12.01 -9.16 -19.13
N THR A 152 13.26 -9.61 -19.24
CA THR A 152 14.33 -9.20 -18.33
C THR A 152 14.71 -7.74 -18.61
N ILE A 153 14.51 -6.88 -17.62
CA ILE A 153 14.75 -5.44 -17.72
C ILE A 153 16.04 -5.00 -17.03
N GLY A 154 16.61 -5.84 -16.16
CA GLY A 154 17.86 -5.57 -15.47
C GLY A 154 18.22 -6.67 -14.51
N LEU A 155 19.23 -6.41 -13.70
CA LEU A 155 19.72 -7.31 -12.67
C LEU A 155 19.61 -6.65 -11.29
N SER A 156 19.15 -7.44 -10.31
CA SER A 156 19.00 -7.03 -8.92
C SER A 156 20.34 -6.57 -8.34
N GLY A 157 20.28 -5.73 -7.32
CA GLY A 157 21.47 -5.16 -6.72
C GLY A 157 21.24 -4.58 -5.34
N GLN A 158 22.13 -3.67 -4.98
CA GLN A 158 22.10 -2.94 -3.71
C GLN A 158 22.50 -1.46 -3.90
N THR A 159 22.17 -0.86 -5.05
CA THR A 159 22.48 0.56 -5.29
C THR A 159 21.54 1.50 -4.52
N GLY A 160 22.00 2.71 -4.22
CA GLY A 160 21.21 3.69 -3.45
C GLY A 160 21.30 3.42 -1.95
N THR A 161 20.18 3.55 -1.23
CA THR A 161 20.12 3.35 0.24
C THR A 161 19.77 1.92 0.66
N ALA A 162 19.78 0.96 -0.27
CA ALA A 162 19.52 -0.45 0.03
C ALA A 162 20.53 -1.02 1.05
N LEU A 163 20.04 -1.58 2.16
CA LEU A 163 20.89 -2.18 3.20
C LEU A 163 21.34 -3.61 2.88
N ALA A 164 20.64 -4.28 1.97
CA ALA A 164 20.94 -5.64 1.51
C ALA A 164 20.36 -5.85 0.10
N PRO A 165 20.84 -6.85 -0.67
CA PRO A 165 20.32 -7.12 -2.00
C PRO A 165 18.84 -7.52 -1.98
N HIS A 166 18.03 -6.82 -2.76
CA HIS A 166 16.60 -7.10 -2.95
C HIS A 166 16.09 -6.44 -4.24
N CYS A 167 14.82 -6.69 -4.58
CA CYS A 167 14.10 -5.92 -5.60
C CYS A 167 13.06 -5.06 -4.90
N HIS A 168 13.28 -3.75 -4.87
CA HIS A 168 12.26 -2.79 -4.47
C HIS A 168 11.27 -2.60 -5.62
N PHE A 169 9.97 -2.77 -5.35
CA PHE A 169 8.95 -2.79 -6.37
C PHE A 169 7.73 -1.94 -5.99
N GLU A 170 7.28 -1.09 -6.90
CA GLU A 170 6.15 -0.18 -6.69
C GLU A 170 5.14 -0.24 -7.84
N PHE A 171 3.89 0.15 -7.53
CA PHE A 171 2.93 0.62 -8.51
C PHE A 171 2.54 2.07 -8.21
N ILE A 172 2.49 2.91 -9.24
CA ILE A 172 2.13 4.31 -9.14
C ILE A 172 1.00 4.60 -10.14
N ASP A 173 -0.15 5.05 -9.64
CA ASP A 173 -1.19 5.67 -10.46
C ASP A 173 -0.74 7.08 -10.84
N VAL A 174 -0.17 7.23 -12.03
CA VAL A 174 0.47 8.48 -12.44
C VAL A 174 -0.56 9.60 -12.65
N ARG A 175 -1.81 9.25 -12.99
CA ARG A 175 -2.88 10.25 -13.21
C ARG A 175 -3.38 10.87 -11.91
N HIS A 176 -3.43 10.07 -10.84
CA HIS A 176 -3.92 10.51 -9.54
C HIS A 176 -2.80 10.86 -8.56
N GLU A 177 -1.54 10.67 -8.96
CA GLU A 177 -0.36 10.84 -8.12
C GLU A 177 -0.43 9.99 -6.84
N GLU A 178 -0.84 8.72 -6.97
CA GLU A 178 -1.00 7.81 -5.84
C GLU A 178 -0.12 6.57 -5.99
N TYR A 179 0.59 6.22 -4.94
CA TYR A 179 1.24 4.93 -4.82
C TYR A 179 0.19 3.88 -4.45
N ILE A 180 0.29 2.71 -5.05
CA ILE A 180 -0.65 1.60 -4.88
C ILE A 180 0.08 0.45 -4.23
N ASN A 181 -0.54 -0.16 -3.23
CA ASN A 181 -0.03 -1.38 -2.61
C ASN A 181 0.12 -2.50 -3.66
N PRO A 182 1.35 -2.95 -3.96
CA PRO A 182 1.57 -4.01 -4.95
C PRO A 182 0.89 -5.34 -4.64
N LEU A 183 0.59 -5.62 -3.37
CA LEU A 183 -0.10 -6.85 -2.98
C LEU A 183 -1.57 -6.88 -3.45
N LEU A 184 -2.15 -5.75 -3.87
CA LEU A 184 -3.46 -5.77 -4.55
C LEU A 184 -3.45 -6.56 -5.88
N TYR A 185 -2.27 -6.70 -6.49
CA TYR A 185 -2.09 -7.39 -7.77
C TYR A 185 -1.21 -8.64 -7.65
N LEU A 186 -0.22 -8.63 -6.75
CA LEU A 186 0.82 -9.65 -6.68
C LEU A 186 0.66 -10.64 -5.51
N ARG A 187 -0.31 -10.44 -4.61
CA ARG A 187 -0.47 -11.29 -3.42
C ARG A 187 -0.51 -12.77 -3.76
N ASP A 188 -1.32 -13.17 -4.75
CA ASP A 188 -1.52 -14.59 -5.05
C ASP A 188 -0.29 -15.26 -5.70
N LEU A 189 0.75 -14.49 -6.04
CA LEU A 189 2.04 -14.97 -6.55
C LEU A 189 3.11 -15.13 -5.44
N LEU A 190 2.85 -14.60 -4.26
CA LEU A 190 3.77 -14.52 -3.13
C LEU A 190 3.34 -15.47 -2.00
N ASP A 191 4.30 -15.83 -1.15
CA ASP A 191 4.02 -16.57 0.08
C ASP A 191 3.69 -15.56 1.21
N PRO A 192 2.69 -15.84 2.06
CA PRO A 192 2.44 -15.03 3.25
C PRO A 192 3.68 -15.02 4.17
N PRO A 193 3.94 -13.91 4.88
CA PRO A 193 5.05 -13.85 5.82
C PRO A 193 4.83 -14.87 6.94
N LEU A 194 5.91 -15.50 7.40
CA LEU A 194 5.90 -16.40 8.56
C LEU A 194 5.86 -15.58 9.87
N ALA A 195 4.82 -14.79 10.04
CA ALA A 195 4.63 -13.85 11.15
C ALA A 195 3.15 -13.76 11.54
N ASP A 196 2.88 -13.52 12.82
CA ASP A 196 1.52 -13.39 13.34
C ASP A 196 1.14 -11.91 13.44
N LEU A 197 -0.10 -11.58 13.11
CA LEU A 197 -0.67 -10.26 13.32
C LEU A 197 -0.94 -10.02 14.82
N LYS A 198 -0.39 -8.92 15.37
CA LYS A 198 -0.47 -8.61 16.81
C LYS A 198 -0.86 -7.16 17.07
N ILE A 199 -1.74 -6.95 18.04
CA ILE A 199 -1.91 -5.67 18.74
C ILE A 199 -1.13 -5.80 20.05
N GLU A 200 0.04 -5.16 20.13
CA GLU A 200 1.02 -5.39 21.20
C GLU A 200 0.82 -4.43 22.38
N ARG A 201 0.56 -3.15 22.09
CA ARG A 201 0.46 -2.09 23.09
C ARG A 201 -0.56 -1.05 22.70
N VAL A 202 -1.03 -0.28 23.68
CA VAL A 202 -1.95 0.85 23.49
C VAL A 202 -1.48 2.04 24.31
N ARG A 203 -1.71 3.25 23.80
CA ARG A 203 -1.64 4.49 24.55
C ARG A 203 -2.95 5.26 24.42
N ILE A 204 -3.35 5.90 25.50
CA ILE A 204 -4.48 6.83 25.52
C ILE A 204 -3.99 8.11 26.18
N ASP A 205 -4.18 9.24 25.50
CA ASP A 205 -3.74 10.57 25.98
C ASP A 205 -2.24 10.60 26.35
N GLY A 206 -1.42 9.79 25.66
CA GLY A 206 0.01 9.65 25.89
C GLY A 206 0.40 8.63 26.98
N GLU A 207 -0.55 8.13 27.77
CA GLU A 207 -0.29 7.13 28.81
C GLU A 207 -0.30 5.72 28.21
N ALA A 208 0.77 4.94 28.43
CA ALA A 208 0.83 3.54 28.02
C ALA A 208 -0.03 2.67 28.95
N LEU A 209 -0.88 1.82 28.38
CA LEU A 209 -1.83 0.98 29.12
C LEU A 209 -1.69 -0.50 28.73
N SER A 210 -2.13 -1.38 29.61
CA SER A 210 -2.22 -2.82 29.33
C SER A 210 -3.43 -3.13 28.46
N ILE A 211 -3.22 -3.99 27.45
CA ILE A 211 -4.31 -4.54 26.65
C ILE A 211 -5.02 -5.60 27.48
N VAL A 212 -6.29 -5.35 27.79
CA VAL A 212 -7.18 -6.29 28.50
C VAL A 212 -8.41 -6.48 27.64
N GLU A 213 -8.69 -7.72 27.25
CA GLU A 213 -9.89 -8.05 26.46
C GLU A 213 -11.15 -7.72 27.27
N ASN A 214 -12.08 -7.00 26.67
CA ASN A 214 -13.29 -6.47 27.30
C ASN A 214 -13.02 -5.59 28.54
N GLY A 215 -11.79 -5.10 28.70
CA GLY A 215 -11.39 -4.20 29.77
C GLY A 215 -11.99 -2.79 29.62
N THR A 216 -11.87 -1.98 30.67
CA THR A 216 -12.20 -0.55 30.63
C THR A 216 -10.92 0.26 30.70
N LEU A 217 -10.70 1.09 29.68
CA LEU A 217 -9.62 2.06 29.64
C LEU A 217 -10.17 3.46 29.86
N TYR A 218 -9.33 4.33 30.39
CA TYR A 218 -9.73 5.64 30.85
C TYR A 218 -9.04 6.76 30.06
N PHE A 219 -9.75 7.87 29.86
CA PHE A 219 -9.24 9.06 29.19
C PHE A 219 -9.69 10.33 29.92
N THR A 220 -8.99 11.44 29.70
CA THR A 220 -9.27 12.73 30.37
C THR A 220 -9.55 13.85 29.38
N SER A 221 -8.96 13.78 28.19
CA SER A 221 -9.11 14.79 27.15
C SER A 221 -10.54 14.86 26.60
N ALA A 222 -10.93 15.99 26.01
CA ALA A 222 -12.23 16.12 25.35
C ALA A 222 -12.38 15.11 24.21
N ILE A 223 -11.31 14.91 23.43
CA ILE A 223 -11.17 13.94 22.36
C ILE A 223 -9.97 13.04 22.67
N PRO A 224 -10.16 11.75 23.00
CA PRO A 224 -9.08 10.85 23.39
C PRO A 224 -8.08 10.65 22.25
N LYS A 225 -6.79 10.80 22.57
CA LYS A 225 -5.71 10.47 21.63
C LYS A 225 -5.32 9.00 21.77
N ILE A 226 -5.83 8.17 20.88
CA ILE A 226 -5.63 6.71 20.92
C ILE A 226 -4.51 6.31 19.95
N GLU A 227 -3.46 5.68 20.46
CA GLU A 227 -2.43 5.03 19.63
C GLU A 227 -2.40 3.53 19.91
N ILE A 228 -2.24 2.72 18.86
CA ILE A 228 -1.95 1.30 19.02
C ILE A 228 -0.60 0.96 18.42
N ASN A 229 0.10 0.04 19.05
CA ASN A 229 1.30 -0.56 18.50
C ASN A 229 0.92 -1.91 17.88
N THR A 230 1.04 -2.02 16.56
CA THR A 230 0.63 -3.22 15.83
C THR A 230 1.55 -3.47 14.65
N ARG A 231 1.80 -4.75 14.34
CA ARG A 231 2.58 -5.21 13.18
C ARG A 231 2.39 -6.72 13.04
N LEU A 232 2.85 -7.29 11.93
CA LEU A 232 3.10 -8.72 11.88
C LEU A 232 4.51 -8.98 12.39
N SER A 233 4.63 -9.84 13.40
CA SER A 233 5.92 -10.30 13.90
C SER A 233 5.85 -11.75 14.34
N ASN A 234 6.94 -12.50 14.13
CA ASN A 234 7.01 -13.88 14.60
C ASN A 234 7.24 -13.92 16.13
N ARG A 235 7.38 -15.13 16.70
CA ARG A 235 7.56 -15.32 18.15
C ARG A 235 8.90 -14.81 18.69
N THR A 236 9.94 -14.70 17.85
CA THR A 236 11.24 -14.14 18.22
C THR A 236 11.32 -12.63 18.01
N GLY A 237 10.22 -11.99 17.59
CA GLY A 237 10.19 -10.56 17.22
C GLY A 237 10.87 -10.26 15.88
N GLN A 238 11.20 -11.30 15.11
CA GLN A 238 11.70 -11.18 13.73
C GLN A 238 10.51 -11.11 12.76
N GLY A 239 10.66 -10.34 11.68
CA GLY A 239 9.53 -9.92 10.85
C GLY A 239 8.91 -8.63 11.41
N LYS A 240 8.96 -7.57 10.61
CA LYS A 240 8.51 -6.22 10.96
C LYS A 240 7.53 -5.76 9.88
N TYR A 241 6.54 -6.58 9.54
CA TYR A 241 5.66 -6.24 8.42
C TYR A 241 4.55 -5.30 8.87
N GLY A 242 4.29 -4.29 8.03
CA GLY A 242 3.15 -3.39 8.16
C GLY A 242 1.82 -4.13 8.05
N VAL A 243 0.75 -3.46 8.48
CA VAL A 243 -0.62 -3.98 8.41
C VAL A 243 -1.33 -3.37 7.19
N LYS A 244 -2.34 -4.05 6.66
CA LYS A 244 -3.16 -3.54 5.56
C LYS A 244 -4.16 -2.49 6.03
N ALA A 245 -4.85 -2.77 7.13
CA ALA A 245 -5.89 -1.89 7.64
C ALA A 245 -5.97 -1.89 9.17
N ILE A 246 -6.38 -0.75 9.70
CA ILE A 246 -6.76 -0.59 11.10
C ILE A 246 -8.10 0.13 11.12
N THR A 247 -9.13 -0.53 11.64
CA THR A 247 -10.49 -0.01 11.74
C THR A 247 -10.87 0.11 13.21
N PHE A 248 -11.19 1.31 13.66
CA PHE A 248 -11.68 1.62 15.00
C PHE A 248 -13.18 1.85 14.97
N TYR A 249 -13.90 1.12 15.82
CA TYR A 249 -15.33 1.20 15.99
C TYR A 249 -15.68 1.83 17.34
N VAL A 250 -16.72 2.65 17.35
CA VAL A 250 -17.31 3.26 18.54
C VAL A 250 -18.81 3.02 18.51
N ASN A 251 -19.34 2.29 19.48
CA ASN A 251 -20.75 1.89 19.55
C ASN A 251 -21.26 1.30 18.21
N GLU A 252 -20.53 0.31 17.68
CA GLU A 252 -20.78 -0.37 16.39
C GLU A 252 -20.58 0.48 15.11
N ALA A 253 -20.42 1.79 15.20
CA ALA A 253 -20.12 2.62 14.03
C ALA A 253 -18.63 2.51 13.66
N GLU A 254 -18.32 2.31 12.39
CA GLU A 254 -16.96 2.47 11.84
C GLU A 254 -16.55 3.94 12.01
N PHE A 255 -15.68 4.19 12.98
CA PHE A 255 -15.41 5.53 13.49
C PHE A 255 -14.15 6.14 12.88
N TYR A 256 -13.12 5.32 12.69
CA TYR A 256 -11.87 5.73 12.09
C TYR A 256 -11.25 4.54 11.34
N LYS A 257 -10.69 4.78 10.15
CA LYS A 257 -10.06 3.72 9.36
C LYS A 257 -8.81 4.22 8.66
N ILE A 258 -7.71 3.52 8.90
CA ILE A 258 -6.48 3.58 8.12
C ILE A 258 -6.49 2.40 7.16
N LEU A 259 -6.29 2.64 5.88
CA LEU A 259 -6.27 1.65 4.81
C LEU A 259 -5.07 1.89 3.88
N PHE A 260 -4.11 0.97 3.89
CA PHE A 260 -2.90 1.00 3.10
C PHE A 260 -3.07 0.34 1.73
N ASP A 261 -4.16 0.65 1.03
CA ASP A 261 -4.32 0.26 -0.37
C ASP A 261 -3.64 1.27 -1.30
N ARG A 262 -3.70 2.56 -0.93
CA ARG A 262 -3.14 3.66 -1.71
C ARG A 262 -2.65 4.79 -0.81
N ILE A 263 -1.56 5.44 -1.19
CA ILE A 263 -0.98 6.59 -0.50
C ILE A 263 -0.70 7.70 -1.53
N PRO A 264 -1.29 8.90 -1.40
CA PRO A 264 -0.99 10.03 -2.27
C PRO A 264 0.50 10.38 -2.19
N ARG A 265 1.11 10.77 -3.31
CA ARG A 265 2.54 11.12 -3.39
C ARG A 265 2.93 12.16 -2.36
N LYS A 266 2.11 13.21 -2.19
CA LYS A 266 2.32 14.26 -1.18
C LYS A 266 2.27 13.77 0.28
N MET A 267 1.76 12.56 0.52
CA MET A 267 1.73 11.95 1.85
C MET A 267 2.95 11.07 2.12
N LEU A 268 3.74 10.69 1.11
CA LEU A 268 4.86 9.74 1.30
C LEU A 268 5.86 10.18 2.36
N GLU A 269 6.21 11.47 2.41
CA GLU A 269 7.13 12.04 3.42
C GLU A 269 6.42 12.55 4.69
N ASN A 270 5.08 12.44 4.74
CA ASN A 270 4.26 12.92 5.86
C ASN A 270 3.74 11.75 6.72
N GLY A 271 4.62 10.76 6.99
CA GLY A 271 4.32 9.59 7.80
C GLY A 271 3.87 9.94 9.22
N ASP A 272 4.36 11.05 9.77
CA ASP A 272 4.07 11.48 11.14
C ASP A 272 2.59 11.82 11.36
N VAL A 273 1.81 12.02 10.28
CA VAL A 273 0.35 12.16 10.38
C VAL A 273 -0.29 10.85 10.86
N VAL A 274 0.24 9.70 10.43
CA VAL A 274 -0.30 8.36 10.73
C VAL A 274 0.46 7.69 11.86
N PHE A 275 1.77 7.93 11.96
CA PHE A 275 2.62 7.27 12.93
C PHE A 275 2.81 8.07 14.23
N GLY A 276 2.73 7.36 15.35
CA GLY A 276 2.89 7.80 16.73
C GLY A 276 4.35 7.97 17.14
N GLU A 277 4.57 8.62 18.28
CA GLU A 277 5.90 8.82 18.85
C GLU A 277 6.62 7.49 19.11
N GLY A 278 7.90 7.44 18.72
CA GLY A 278 8.74 6.25 18.84
C GLY A 278 8.54 5.24 17.70
N SER A 279 7.78 5.58 16.66
CA SER A 279 7.71 4.78 15.45
C SER A 279 9.03 4.80 14.68
N ASN A 280 9.37 3.69 14.05
CA ASN A 280 10.54 3.53 13.18
C ASN A 280 10.36 2.29 12.29
N HIS A 281 11.38 1.92 11.50
CA HIS A 281 11.42 0.75 10.59
C HIS A 281 11.06 -0.61 11.20
N SER A 282 10.86 -0.69 12.51
CA SER A 282 10.56 -1.93 13.22
C SER A 282 9.43 -1.84 14.23
N ASN A 283 8.98 -0.65 14.55
CA ASN A 283 8.08 -0.40 15.65
C ASN A 283 7.04 0.60 15.16
N TYR A 284 5.79 0.18 15.05
CA TYR A 284 4.76 1.01 14.42
C TYR A 284 3.70 1.37 15.44
N TRP A 285 3.70 2.63 15.89
CA TRP A 285 2.57 3.22 16.60
C TRP A 285 1.66 3.88 15.58
N TYR A 286 0.39 3.53 15.55
CA TYR A 286 -0.59 4.14 14.65
C TYR A 286 -1.49 5.07 15.43
N LYS A 287 -1.57 6.33 15.00
CA LYS A 287 -2.48 7.34 15.51
C LYS A 287 -3.89 7.06 14.98
N LEU A 288 -4.82 6.76 15.87
CA LEU A 288 -6.23 6.60 15.52
C LEU A 288 -7.03 7.90 15.72
N TYR A 289 -6.36 9.06 15.65
CA TYR A 289 -6.91 10.38 15.95
C TYR A 289 -6.36 11.50 15.06
N ALA A 290 -5.72 11.16 13.93
CA ALA A 290 -5.17 12.21 13.07
C ALA A 290 -6.30 13.12 12.55
N SER A 291 -6.04 14.42 12.46
CA SER A 291 -7.02 15.44 12.07
C SER A 291 -7.28 15.49 10.56
N LEU A 292 -6.49 14.76 9.75
CA LEU A 292 -6.59 14.73 8.30
C LEU A 292 -7.64 13.70 7.82
N GLN A 293 -8.33 13.99 6.71
CA GLN A 293 -9.15 12.99 6.00
C GLN A 293 -8.63 12.92 4.57
N GLU A 294 -7.60 12.12 4.43
CA GLU A 294 -6.87 11.86 3.21
C GLU A 294 -6.23 10.49 3.36
N LYS A 295 -6.12 9.75 2.26
CA LYS A 295 -5.46 8.44 2.25
C LYS A 295 -4.06 8.52 2.91
N PRO A 296 -3.70 7.55 3.77
CA PRO A 296 -4.40 6.29 4.01
C PRO A 296 -5.58 6.37 5.01
N ILE A 297 -5.93 7.54 5.54
CA ILE A 297 -7.09 7.70 6.45
C ILE A 297 -8.37 7.88 5.64
N VAL A 298 -9.12 6.79 5.49
CA VAL A 298 -10.32 6.72 4.62
C VAL A 298 -11.63 6.95 5.37
N VAL A 299 -11.65 6.74 6.69
CA VAL A 299 -12.75 7.12 7.58
C VAL A 299 -12.21 7.92 8.75
N ASN A 300 -12.84 9.06 9.05
CA ASN A 300 -12.46 9.92 10.16
C ASN A 300 -13.67 10.69 10.71
N LEU A 301 -14.37 10.10 11.69
CA LEU A 301 -15.53 10.73 12.33
C LEU A 301 -15.14 11.67 13.50
N TRP A 302 -13.86 11.76 13.88
CA TRP A 302 -13.41 12.71 14.91
C TRP A 302 -13.77 14.15 14.57
N LYS A 303 -13.74 14.49 13.28
CA LYS A 303 -14.04 15.84 12.76
C LYS A 303 -15.46 16.33 13.09
N ASN A 304 -16.37 15.41 13.38
CA ASN A 304 -17.77 15.71 13.66
C ASN A 304 -18.05 15.86 15.15
N LEU A 305 -17.03 15.71 16.01
CA LEU A 305 -17.17 15.76 17.46
C LEU A 305 -16.35 16.89 18.06
N SER A 306 -16.97 17.64 18.97
CA SER A 306 -16.27 18.54 19.90
C SER A 306 -15.85 17.82 21.19
N THR A 307 -16.53 16.74 21.55
CA THR A 307 -16.27 15.95 22.75
C THR A 307 -16.68 14.50 22.53
N PHE A 308 -15.86 13.57 23.00
CA PHE A 308 -16.15 12.13 22.96
C PHE A 308 -17.10 11.72 24.10
N PRO A 309 -18.00 10.74 23.89
CA PRO A 309 -18.92 10.27 24.92
C PRO A 309 -18.21 9.83 26.21
N ASP A 310 -18.83 10.06 27.37
CA ASP A 310 -18.26 9.67 28.67
C ASP A 310 -18.07 8.17 28.84
N LEU A 311 -18.83 7.37 28.10
CA LEU A 311 -18.69 5.93 28.01
C LEU A 311 -19.02 5.47 26.59
N ALA A 312 -18.14 4.65 26.01
CA ALA A 312 -18.40 4.00 24.73
C ALA A 312 -17.88 2.56 24.71
N ALA A 313 -18.59 1.69 23.99
CA ALA A 313 -18.08 0.39 23.59
C ALA A 313 -17.17 0.57 22.37
N CYS A 314 -15.97 0.01 22.43
CA CYS A 314 -14.93 0.20 21.45
C CYS A 314 -14.43 -1.14 20.92
N ARG A 315 -14.13 -1.18 19.63
CA ARG A 315 -13.50 -2.33 18.99
C ARG A 315 -12.47 -1.86 17.99
N ILE A 316 -11.28 -2.45 18.03
CA ILE A 316 -10.24 -2.26 17.03
C ILE A 316 -10.10 -3.56 16.25
N ILE A 317 -10.15 -3.46 14.93
CA ILE A 317 -9.88 -4.54 13.99
C ILE A 317 -8.62 -4.17 13.21
N VAL A 318 -7.64 -5.06 13.23
CA VAL A 318 -6.43 -4.95 12.41
C VAL A 318 -6.45 -6.09 11.41
N GLU A 319 -6.08 -5.80 10.16
CA GLU A 319 -6.08 -6.75 9.04
C GLU A 319 -4.72 -6.69 8.33
N ASP A 320 -4.23 -7.83 7.85
CA ASP A 320 -3.07 -7.90 6.95
C ASP A 320 -3.48 -8.12 5.48
N ASP A 321 -2.51 -8.09 4.56
CA ASP A 321 -2.77 -8.32 3.14
C ASP A 321 -3.21 -9.76 2.80
N TRP A 322 -3.00 -10.69 3.72
CA TRP A 322 -3.21 -12.13 3.55
C TRP A 322 -4.54 -12.61 4.15
N GLY A 323 -5.36 -11.69 4.64
CA GLY A 323 -6.69 -11.97 5.17
C GLY A 323 -6.70 -12.40 6.65
N ASN A 324 -5.57 -12.31 7.36
CA ASN A 324 -5.57 -12.50 8.80
C ASN A 324 -6.14 -11.26 9.49
N VAL A 325 -6.90 -11.51 10.55
CA VAL A 325 -7.60 -10.46 11.30
C VAL A 325 -7.33 -10.61 12.78
N LYS A 326 -7.04 -9.50 13.45
CA LYS A 326 -6.96 -9.40 14.91
C LYS A 326 -7.98 -8.39 15.42
N THR A 327 -8.83 -8.82 16.34
CA THR A 327 -9.83 -7.96 16.99
C THR A 327 -9.48 -7.78 18.46
N TRP A 328 -9.70 -6.56 18.96
CA TRP A 328 -9.62 -6.25 20.38
C TRP A 328 -10.84 -5.41 20.79
N ASN A 329 -11.59 -5.89 21.77
CA ASN A 329 -12.76 -5.20 22.31
C ASN A 329 -12.45 -4.60 23.69
N PHE A 330 -12.93 -3.39 23.94
CA PHE A 330 -12.75 -2.68 25.21
C PHE A 330 -13.82 -1.60 25.39
N LYS A 331 -13.84 -0.96 26.55
CA LYS A 331 -14.66 0.22 26.83
C LYS A 331 -13.74 1.42 27.06
N LEU A 332 -14.14 2.58 26.55
CA LEU A 332 -13.53 3.86 26.90
C LEU A 332 -14.43 4.58 27.89
N ARG A 333 -13.87 5.06 29.01
CA ARG A 333 -14.59 5.82 30.03
C ARG A 333 -13.84 7.09 30.42
N ARG A 334 -14.55 8.22 30.47
CA ARG A 334 -13.99 9.48 30.99
C ARG A 334 -13.75 9.35 32.49
N LYS A 335 -12.58 9.78 32.96
CA LYS A 335 -12.26 9.84 34.40
C LYS A 335 -13.09 10.89 35.13
#